data_AF-A0A846RI53-F1
#
_entry.id   AF-A0A846RI53-F1
#
_cell.length_a   1.000
_cell.length_b   1.000
_cell.length_c   1.000
_cell.angle_alpha   90.00
_cell.angle_beta   90.00
_cell.angle_gamma   90.00
#
_symmetry.space_group_name_H-M   'P 1'
#
loop_
_entity.id
_entity.type
_entity.pdbx_description
1 polymer ?
#
loop_
_entity_poly.entity_id
_entity_poly.type
_entity_poly.pdbx_seq_one_letter_code
_entity_poly.pdbx_strand_id
1 'polypeptide(L)'
;MTDNNRDFDPAASSLAGEVDPAVMEELLAVRGSIDNIDATLVYLLAERFKATQRVGHLKADHQLPPADPAREAAQISRLRALAEEAHLDPAFAEKFLNFIISEVIRHHQDISENHSSRDA
;
A
#
# COMPACT_ATOMS: atom_id res chain seq x y z
N MET A 1 23.35 8.66 -1.14
CA MET A 1 22.27 8.53 -2.14
C MET A 1 22.66 7.39 -3.06
N THR A 2 22.37 6.16 -2.64
CA THR A 2 22.62 4.98 -3.47
C THR A 2 21.45 4.83 -4.43
N ASP A 3 21.78 5.07 -5.69
CA ASP A 3 20.97 4.91 -6.89
C ASP A 3 20.60 3.42 -7.08
N ASN A 4 19.49 2.99 -6.46
CA ASN A 4 19.08 1.59 -6.35
C ASN A 4 18.11 1.16 -7.49
N ASN A 5 18.03 1.93 -8.58
CA ASN A 5 17.09 1.71 -9.69
C ASN A 5 17.74 1.06 -10.93
N ARG A 6 18.89 0.39 -10.79
CA ARG A 6 19.69 -0.07 -11.95
C ARG A 6 19.20 -1.36 -12.63
N ASP A 7 18.20 -2.05 -12.05
CA ASP A 7 17.70 -3.33 -12.55
C ASP A 7 16.27 -3.29 -13.12
N PHE A 8 15.61 -2.13 -13.15
CA PHE A 8 14.27 -2.03 -13.78
C PHE A 8 14.41 -1.79 -15.29
N ASP A 9 13.92 -2.74 -16.09
CA ASP A 9 13.80 -2.60 -17.54
C ASP A 9 12.36 -2.19 -17.92
N PRO A 10 12.11 -0.91 -18.27
CA PRO A 10 10.77 -0.45 -18.66
C PRO A 10 10.30 -1.01 -20.01
N ALA A 11 11.20 -1.61 -20.79
CA ALA A 11 10.88 -2.23 -22.07
C ALA A 11 10.60 -3.74 -21.95
N ALA A 12 10.73 -4.33 -20.75
CA ALA A 12 10.57 -5.76 -20.54
C ALA A 12 9.17 -6.23 -20.98
N SER A 13 9.12 -7.02 -22.05
CA SER A 13 7.87 -7.61 -22.52
C SER A 13 8.11 -8.94 -23.25
N SER A 14 7.33 -9.95 -22.89
CA SER A 14 7.27 -11.22 -23.61
C SER A 14 6.62 -11.11 -24.99
N LEU A 15 6.05 -9.96 -25.35
CA LEU A 15 5.36 -9.71 -26.62
C LEU A 15 6.29 -9.09 -27.68
N ALA A 16 7.56 -8.83 -27.35
CA ALA A 16 8.50 -8.16 -28.24
C ALA A 16 8.73 -8.99 -29.52
N GLY A 17 8.47 -8.39 -30.68
CA GLY A 17 8.58 -9.05 -31.99
C GLY A 17 7.36 -9.87 -32.43
N GLU A 18 6.35 -10.03 -31.58
CA GLU A 18 5.09 -10.74 -31.90
C GLU A 18 3.94 -9.80 -32.30
N VAL A 19 4.08 -8.51 -31.99
CA VAL A 19 3.06 -7.49 -32.26
C VAL A 19 3.58 -6.40 -33.20
N ASP A 20 2.66 -5.69 -33.84
CA ASP A 20 2.99 -4.53 -34.69
C ASP A 20 3.83 -3.51 -33.88
N PRO A 21 4.93 -2.98 -34.45
CA PRO A 21 5.78 -2.00 -33.78
C PRO A 21 5.03 -0.78 -33.22
N ALA A 22 4.02 -0.27 -33.93
CA ALA A 22 3.25 0.89 -33.47
C ALA A 22 2.38 0.55 -32.25
N VAL A 23 1.83 -0.67 -32.20
CA VAL A 23 1.06 -1.16 -31.04
C VAL A 23 1.99 -1.38 -29.84
N MET A 24 3.20 -1.88 -30.06
CA MET A 24 4.19 -2.03 -28.99
C MET A 24 4.60 -0.68 -28.40
N GLU A 25 4.81 0.34 -29.24
CA GLU A 25 5.15 1.69 -28.79
C GLU A 25 4.07 2.29 -27.89
N GLU A 26 2.79 2.21 -28.30
CA GLU A 26 1.67 2.69 -27.48
C GLU A 26 1.56 1.92 -26.17
N LEU A 27 1.71 0.60 -26.20
CA LEU A 27 1.67 -0.25 -25.01
C LEU A 27 2.76 0.12 -24.00
N LEU A 28 4.00 0.34 -24.46
CA LEU A 28 5.10 0.76 -23.61
C LEU A 28 4.88 2.16 -23.03
N ALA A 29 4.30 3.08 -23.80
CA ALA A 29 3.99 4.43 -23.31
C ALA A 29 2.95 4.41 -22.18
N VAL A 30 1.87 3.61 -22.32
CA VAL A 30 0.87 3.45 -21.27
C VAL A 30 1.46 2.76 -20.03
N ARG A 31 2.30 1.73 -20.22
CA ARG A 31 3.00 1.06 -19.10
C ARG A 31 3.94 1.98 -18.35
N GLY A 32 4.68 2.85 -19.04
CA GLY A 32 5.49 3.87 -18.37
C GLY A 32 4.66 4.80 -17.47
N SER A 33 3.39 5.05 -17.83
CA SER A 33 2.47 5.81 -16.96
C SER A 33 2.04 4.99 -15.73
N ILE A 34 1.80 3.69 -15.91
CA ILE A 34 1.51 2.75 -14.82
C ILE A 34 2.69 2.66 -13.85
N ASP A 35 3.92 2.51 -14.35
CA ASP A 35 5.12 2.41 -13.50
C ASP A 35 5.30 3.65 -12.60
N ASN A 36 5.01 4.84 -13.14
CA ASN A 36 5.06 6.09 -12.39
C ASN A 36 3.97 6.16 -11.30
N ILE A 37 2.76 5.68 -11.61
CA ILE A 37 1.66 5.59 -10.64
C ILE A 37 2.05 4.61 -9.53
N ASP A 38 2.57 3.44 -9.88
CA ASP A 38 2.98 2.41 -8.92
C ASP A 38 4.11 2.89 -8.01
N ALA A 39 5.10 3.59 -8.55
CA ALA A 39 6.14 4.24 -7.73
C ALA A 39 5.52 5.21 -6.71
N THR A 40 4.55 6.02 -7.15
CA THR A 40 3.83 6.96 -6.28
C THR A 40 3.04 6.23 -5.20
N LEU A 41 2.35 5.13 -5.55
CA LEU A 41 1.62 4.30 -4.61
C LEU A 41 2.53 3.74 -3.52
N VAL A 42 3.74 3.27 -3.87
CA VAL A 42 4.72 2.78 -2.89
C VAL A 42 5.14 3.89 -1.93
N TYR A 43 5.46 5.08 -2.43
CA TYR A 43 5.84 6.21 -1.56
C TYR A 43 4.69 6.65 -0.64
N LEU A 44 3.46 6.69 -1.14
CA LEU A 44 2.27 6.99 -0.32
C LEU A 44 2.03 5.93 0.74
N LEU A 45 2.21 4.65 0.42
CA LEU A 45 2.14 3.56 1.39
C LEU A 45 3.22 3.72 2.46
N ALA A 46 4.47 4.04 2.08
CA ALA A 46 5.54 4.26 3.04
C ALA A 46 5.20 5.37 4.05
N GLU A 47 4.66 6.50 3.58
CA GLU A 47 4.19 7.58 4.48
C GLU A 47 3.01 7.13 5.34
N ARG A 48 2.05 6.39 4.78
CA ARG A 48 0.93 5.83 5.54
C ARG A 48 1.42 4.90 6.65
N PHE A 49 2.42 4.05 6.38
CA PHE A 49 2.99 3.12 7.36
C PHE A 49 3.79 3.84 8.45
N LYS A 50 4.48 4.94 8.15
CA LYS A 50 5.09 5.78 9.20
C LYS A 50 4.04 6.32 10.17
N ALA A 51 2.92 6.81 9.65
CA ALA A 51 1.82 7.29 10.49
C ALA A 51 1.22 6.16 11.34
N THR A 52 1.01 4.97 10.78
CA THR A 52 0.48 3.84 11.55
C THR A 52 1.46 3.30 12.58
N GLN A 53 2.78 3.32 12.31
CA GLN A 53 3.79 3.01 13.33
C GLN A 53 3.72 3.99 14.50
N ARG A 54 3.55 5.29 14.24
CA ARG A 54 3.36 6.28 15.31
C ARG A 54 2.10 6.00 16.13
N VAL A 55 1.00 5.61 15.50
CA VAL A 55 -0.21 5.14 16.19
C VAL A 55 0.08 3.90 17.02
N GLY A 56 0.85 2.94 16.51
CA GLY A 56 1.23 1.72 17.22
C GLY A 56 2.04 2.01 18.48
N HIS A 57 3.05 2.89 18.39
CA HIS A 57 3.80 3.34 19.57
C HIS A 57 2.90 4.04 20.59
N LEU A 58 2.05 4.98 20.14
CA LEU A 58 1.11 5.66 21.04
C LEU A 58 0.17 4.65 21.75
N LYS A 59 -0.31 3.64 21.02
CA LYS A 59 -1.14 2.58 21.61
C LYS A 59 -0.36 1.78 22.65
N ALA A 60 0.86 1.37 22.34
CA ALA A 60 1.71 0.62 23.26
C ALA A 60 2.03 1.41 24.54
N ASP A 61 2.45 2.67 24.41
CA ASP A 61 2.77 3.57 25.53
C ASP A 61 1.59 3.72 26.51
N HIS A 62 0.35 3.61 26.00
CA HIS A 62 -0.89 3.74 26.76
C HIS A 62 -1.64 2.42 26.99
N GLN A 63 -1.02 1.26 26.70
CA GLN A 63 -1.61 -0.07 26.90
C GLN A 63 -2.97 -0.25 26.18
N LEU A 64 -3.12 0.38 25.02
CA LEU A 64 -4.31 0.30 24.18
C LEU A 64 -4.24 -0.90 23.22
N PRO A 65 -5.38 -1.51 22.86
CA PRO A 65 -5.38 -2.66 21.96
C PRO A 65 -4.91 -2.28 20.53
N PRO A 66 -4.21 -3.19 19.85
CA PRO A 66 -3.72 -2.96 18.48
C PRO A 66 -4.87 -2.81 17.48
N ALA A 67 -5.95 -3.59 17.63
CA ALA A 67 -7.15 -3.50 16.80
C ALA A 67 -8.16 -2.46 17.33
N ASP A 68 -8.95 -1.87 16.43
CA ASP A 68 -10.10 -1.02 16.75
C ASP A 68 -11.20 -1.30 15.72
N PRO A 69 -12.10 -2.27 15.99
CA PRO A 69 -13.10 -2.72 15.03
C PRO A 69 -14.04 -1.60 14.55
N ALA A 70 -14.35 -0.63 15.42
CA ALA A 70 -15.21 0.49 15.06
C ALA A 70 -14.49 1.43 14.08
N ARG A 71 -13.20 1.70 14.32
CA ARG A 71 -12.38 2.49 13.40
C ARG A 71 -12.19 1.79 12.06
N GLU A 72 -11.97 0.48 12.06
CA GLU A 72 -11.79 -0.35 10.87
C GLU A 72 -13.05 -0.34 10.00
N ALA A 73 -14.23 -0.58 10.58
CA ALA A 73 -15.51 -0.51 9.88
C ALA A 73 -15.76 0.87 9.25
N ALA A 74 -15.43 1.95 9.97
CA ALA A 74 -15.55 3.31 9.44
C ALA A 74 -14.58 3.59 8.28
N GLN A 75 -13.36 3.02 8.30
CA GLN A 75 -12.42 3.15 7.17
C GLN A 75 -12.96 2.42 5.94
N ILE A 76 -13.44 1.19 6.11
CA ILE A 76 -14.01 0.38 5.01
C ILE A 76 -15.18 1.12 4.36
N SER A 77 -16.14 1.60 5.15
CA SER A 77 -17.30 2.34 4.64
C SER A 77 -16.89 3.57 3.82
N ARG A 78 -15.97 4.40 4.35
CA ARG A 78 -15.49 5.59 3.65
C ARG A 78 -14.76 5.24 2.34
N LEU A 79 -13.90 4.22 2.35
CA LEU A 79 -13.11 3.85 1.18
C LEU A 79 -13.95 3.20 0.08
N ARG A 80 -15.01 2.46 0.44
CA ARG A 80 -16.00 1.99 -0.54
C ARG A 80 -16.67 3.16 -1.26
N ALA A 81 -17.11 4.18 -0.53
CA ALA A 81 -17.71 5.38 -1.13
C ALA A 81 -16.73 6.12 -2.06
N LEU A 82 -15.46 6.29 -1.64
CA LEU A 82 -14.43 6.90 -2.49
C LEU A 82 -14.13 6.06 -3.74
N ALA A 83 -14.20 4.73 -3.65
CA ALA A 83 -14.03 3.85 -4.80
C ALA A 83 -15.16 4.05 -5.82
N GLU A 84 -16.42 4.13 -5.36
CA GLU A 84 -17.57 4.42 -6.23
C GLU A 84 -17.41 5.77 -6.94
N GLU A 85 -17.02 6.82 -6.21
CA GLU A 85 -16.75 8.16 -6.77
C GLU A 85 -15.62 8.15 -7.81
N ALA A 86 -14.61 7.31 -7.62
CA ALA A 86 -13.46 7.17 -8.51
C ALA A 86 -13.68 6.16 -9.65
N HIS A 87 -14.88 5.59 -9.79
CA HIS A 87 -15.17 4.52 -10.74
C HIS A 87 -14.28 3.26 -10.58
N LEU A 88 -13.83 3.00 -9.35
CA LEU A 88 -13.11 1.78 -8.96
C LEU A 88 -14.09 0.80 -8.32
N ASP A 89 -13.92 -0.51 -8.57
CA ASP A 89 -14.74 -1.54 -7.92
C ASP A 89 -14.64 -1.45 -6.38
N PRO A 90 -15.74 -1.19 -5.66
CA PRO A 90 -15.73 -1.09 -4.20
C PRO A 90 -15.31 -2.39 -3.52
N ALA A 91 -15.59 -3.54 -4.12
CA ALA A 91 -15.19 -4.83 -3.58
C ALA A 91 -13.67 -5.03 -3.68
N PHE A 92 -13.05 -4.57 -4.76
CA PHE A 92 -11.59 -4.52 -4.89
C PHE A 92 -10.97 -3.57 -3.87
N ALA A 93 -11.50 -2.35 -3.73
CA ALA A 93 -11.00 -1.37 -2.76
C ALA A 93 -11.06 -1.88 -1.32
N GLU A 94 -12.15 -2.57 -0.96
CA GLU A 94 -12.31 -3.22 0.35
C GLU A 94 -11.27 -4.34 0.56
N LYS A 95 -11.07 -5.22 -0.42
CA LYS A 95 -10.05 -6.28 -0.32
C LYS A 95 -8.65 -5.71 -0.11
N PHE A 96 -8.29 -4.69 -0.88
CA PHE A 96 -7.00 -4.01 -0.74
C PHE A 96 -6.85 -3.35 0.62
N LEU A 97 -7.88 -2.66 1.11
CA LEU A 97 -7.85 -2.03 2.42
C LEU A 97 -7.74 -3.06 3.55
N ASN A 98 -8.49 -4.16 3.48
CA ASN A 98 -8.42 -5.23 4.48
C ASN A 98 -7.00 -5.79 4.58
N PHE A 99 -6.33 -6.01 3.44
CA PHE A 99 -4.92 -6.41 3.41
C PHE A 99 -4.03 -5.40 4.15
N ILE A 100 -4.17 -4.11 3.86
CA ILE A 100 -3.39 -3.06 4.51
C ILE A 100 -3.69 -2.96 6.03
N ILE A 101 -4.96 -3.11 6.44
CA ILE A 101 -5.36 -3.10 7.86
C ILE A 101 -4.72 -4.27 8.60
N SER A 102 -4.78 -5.48 8.04
CA SER A 102 -4.16 -6.67 8.64
C SER A 102 -2.67 -6.46 8.89
N GLU A 103 -1.96 -5.87 7.94
CA GLU A 103 -0.53 -5.58 8.08
C GLU A 103 -0.24 -4.51 9.15
N VAL A 104 -1.11 -3.51 9.28
CA VAL A 104 -1.00 -2.50 10.34
C VAL A 104 -1.21 -3.11 11.73
N ILE A 105 -2.22 -3.98 11.89
CA ILE A 105 -2.50 -4.64 13.16
C ILE A 105 -1.32 -5.52 13.57
N ARG A 106 -0.75 -6.28 12.63
CA ARG A 106 0.47 -7.08 12.86
C ARG A 106 1.62 -6.20 13.37
N HIS A 107 1.89 -5.06 12.73
CA HIS A 107 2.92 -4.13 13.20
C HIS A 107 2.62 -3.55 14.60
N HIS A 108 1.36 -3.30 14.94
CA HIS A 108 1.01 -2.83 16.28
C HIS A 108 1.25 -3.89 17.34
N GLN A 109 0.99 -5.16 17.03
CA GLN A 109 1.32 -6.29 17.89
C GLN A 109 2.84 -6.36 18.12
N ASP A 110 3.64 -6.34 17.05
CA ASP A 110 5.11 -6.34 17.13
C ASP A 110 5.64 -5.17 17.99
N ILE A 111 5.09 -3.96 17.83
CA ILE A 111 5.48 -2.78 18.62
C ILE A 111 5.12 -2.98 20.10
N SER A 112 3.93 -3.50 20.39
CA SER A 112 3.49 -3.76 21.76
C SER A 112 4.39 -4.77 22.46
N GLU A 113 4.73 -5.88 21.80
CA GLU A 113 5.61 -6.92 22.35
C GLU A 113 7.02 -6.38 22.65
N ASN A 114 7.56 -5.59 21.71
CA ASN A 114 8.85 -4.92 21.90
C ASN A 114 8.82 -3.84 22.99
N HIS A 115 7.68 -3.21 23.25
CA HIS A 115 7.52 -2.26 24.36
C HIS A 115 7.51 -2.99 25.70
N SER A 116 6.71 -4.06 25.83
CA SER A 116 6.62 -4.85 27.06
C SER A 116 7.96 -5.47 27.47
N SER A 117 8.79 -5.89 26.51
CA SER A 117 10.13 -6.44 26.79
C SER A 117 11.16 -5.39 27.23
N ARG A 118 10.92 -4.10 26.99
CA ARG A 118 11.78 -3.00 27.47
C ARG A 118 11.45 -2.55 28.89
N ASP A 119 10.20 -2.73 29.31
CA ASP A 119 9.71 -2.36 30.63
C ASP A 119 9.86 -3.48 31.68
N ALA A 120 10.21 -4.69 31.25
CA ALA A 120 10.45 -5.88 32.08
C ALA A 120 11.91 -5.98 32.52
#